data_AF-A0A3G9D0W3-F1
#
_entry.id   AF-A0A3G9D0W3-F1
#
_cell.length_a   1.000
_cell.length_b   1.000
_cell.length_c   1.000
_cell.angle_alpha   90.00
_cell.angle_beta   90.00
_cell.angle_gamma   90.00
#
_symmetry.space_group_name_H-M   'P 1'
#
loop_
_entity.id
_entity.type
_entity.pdbx_description
1 polymer ?
#
loop_
_entity_poly.entity_id
_entity_poly.type
_entity_poly.pdbx_seq_one_letter_code
_entity_poly.pdbx_strand_id
1 'polypeptide(L)'
;MEEIEDTQNRTGIIGFLKSGYQAIREKDTELKPYSKDPGDYDLVIIGTPIWAGRPSVPIRTYLKENKEKFKKVAFFCTYGGSGFEKAIEAMKQITGKEPVATLDVTDSEIKEKAYDPKIESFIGNLKD
;
A
#
# COMPACT_ATOMS: atom_id res chain seq x y z
N MET A 1 -3.93 10.87 8.38
CA MET A 1 -3.43 10.50 7.04
C MET A 1 -2.23 11.36 6.67
N GLU A 2 -1.28 10.79 5.94
CA GLU A 2 -0.14 11.48 5.29
C GLU A 2 0.11 10.73 3.98
N GLU A 3 0.45 11.44 2.91
CA GLU A 3 0.76 10.85 1.61
C GLU A 3 2.25 10.54 1.52
N ILE A 4 2.58 9.34 1.03
CA ILE A 4 3.97 8.94 0.79
C ILE A 4 4.33 9.29 -0.65
N GLU A 5 5.02 10.42 -0.80
CA GLU A 5 5.41 10.94 -2.10
C GLU A 5 6.79 10.45 -2.52
N ASP A 6 6.90 10.15 -3.81
CA ASP A 6 8.15 9.81 -4.44
C ASP A 6 8.84 11.05 -5.01
N THR A 7 10.18 11.11 -4.93
CA THR A 7 10.97 12.18 -5.54
C THR A 7 10.95 12.15 -7.08
N GLN A 8 10.71 10.99 -7.70
CA GLN A 8 10.62 10.92 -9.17
C GLN A 8 9.20 11.15 -9.68
N ASN A 9 9.09 11.96 -10.74
CA ASN A 9 7.82 12.22 -11.40
C ASN A 9 7.34 10.97 -12.18
N ARG A 10 6.23 10.36 -11.73
CA ARG A 10 5.67 9.11 -12.27
C ARG A 10 4.39 9.30 -13.09
N THR A 11 4.05 10.53 -13.47
CA THR A 11 2.83 10.83 -14.24
C THR A 11 2.83 10.20 -15.64
N GLY A 12 1.71 9.59 -16.03
CA GLY A 12 1.44 9.07 -17.39
C GLY A 12 1.68 7.56 -17.59
N ILE A 13 1.10 6.99 -18.66
CA ILE A 13 1.13 5.54 -18.99
C ILE A 13 2.57 5.00 -19.14
N ILE A 14 3.49 5.83 -19.63
CA ILE A 14 4.92 5.51 -19.76
C ILE A 14 5.62 5.52 -18.39
N GLY A 15 5.24 6.45 -17.50
CA GLY A 15 5.65 6.46 -16.10
C GLY A 15 5.14 5.22 -15.35
N PHE A 16 3.93 4.77 -15.67
CA PHE A 16 3.31 3.55 -15.13
C PHE A 16 4.05 2.28 -15.59
N LEU A 17 4.39 2.14 -16.88
CA LEU A 17 5.19 1.03 -17.41
C LEU A 17 6.63 1.01 -16.86
N LYS A 18 7.27 2.17 -16.72
CA LYS A 18 8.61 2.31 -16.14
C LYS A 18 8.62 2.02 -14.63
N SER A 19 7.54 2.36 -13.93
CA SER A 19 7.31 2.01 -12.52
C SER A 19 7.06 0.52 -12.32
N GLY A 20 6.34 -0.14 -13.25
CA GLY A 20 6.22 -1.61 -13.29
C GLY A 20 7.57 -2.31 -13.48
N TYR A 21 8.43 -1.79 -14.37
CA TYR A 21 9.80 -2.29 -14.57
C TYR A 21 10.71 -2.06 -13.36
N GLN A 22 10.58 -0.95 -12.64
CA GLN A 22 11.31 -0.70 -11.39
C GLN A 22 10.82 -1.58 -10.24
N ALA A 23 9.51 -1.83 -10.14
CA ALA A 23 8.94 -2.76 -9.16
C ALA A 23 9.47 -4.20 -9.35
N ILE A 24 9.78 -4.59 -10.59
CA ILE A 24 10.41 -5.87 -10.94
C ILE A 24 11.92 -5.90 -10.60
N ARG A 25 12.62 -4.75 -10.60
CA ARG A 25 14.06 -4.65 -10.35
C ARG A 25 14.46 -4.41 -8.89
N GLU A 26 13.49 -4.40 -7.97
CA GLU A 26 13.68 -4.23 -6.53
C GLU A 26 14.46 -2.97 -6.08
N LYS A 27 14.71 -2.00 -6.97
CA LYS A 27 15.35 -0.75 -6.58
C LYS A 27 14.38 0.09 -5.78
N ASP A 28 14.74 0.35 -4.54
CA ASP A 28 14.06 1.30 -3.67
C ASP A 28 14.19 2.70 -4.27
N THR A 29 13.16 3.53 -4.07
CA THR A 29 13.16 4.93 -4.49
C THR A 29 13.62 5.85 -3.35
N GLU A 30 13.91 7.11 -3.65
CA GLU A 30 14.07 8.13 -2.62
C GLU A 30 12.70 8.78 -2.39
N LEU A 31 12.22 8.72 -1.14
CA LEU A 31 10.97 9.34 -0.74
C LEU A 31 11.19 10.82 -0.42
N LYS A 32 10.19 11.65 -0.70
CA LYS A 32 10.18 12.99 -0.12
C LYS A 32 10.07 12.88 1.41
N PRO A 33 10.56 13.86 2.18
CA PRO A 33 10.41 13.85 3.63
C PRO A 33 8.94 13.69 4.02
N TYR A 34 8.66 12.71 4.88
CA TYR A 34 7.39 12.56 5.58
C TYR A 34 7.59 12.88 7.06
N SER A 35 6.53 13.33 7.71
CA SER A 35 6.57 13.98 9.03
C SER A 35 6.09 13.09 10.16
N LYS A 36 5.28 12.06 9.87
CA LYS A 36 4.73 11.19 10.92
C LYS A 36 5.63 9.99 11.13
N ASP A 37 6.01 9.75 12.38
CA ASP A 37 6.67 8.50 12.75
C ASP A 37 5.61 7.41 12.97
N PRO A 38 5.65 6.29 12.23
CA PRO A 38 4.70 5.19 12.44
C PRO A 38 4.81 4.53 13.83
N GLY A 39 5.94 4.68 14.55
CA GLY A 39 6.11 4.18 15.91
C GLY A 39 5.23 4.88 16.95
N ASP A 40 4.76 6.09 16.64
CA ASP A 40 3.88 6.88 17.51
C ASP A 40 2.43 6.33 17.54
N TYR A 41 2.10 5.40 16.65
CA TYR A 41 0.74 4.86 16.48
C TYR A 41 0.68 3.38 16.85
N ASP A 42 -0.35 2.99 17.61
CA ASP A 42 -0.58 1.57 17.92
C ASP A 42 -1.02 0.75 16.71
N LEU A 43 -1.66 1.43 15.74
CA LEU A 43 -2.08 0.86 14.46
C LEU A 43 -1.77 1.86 13.33
N VAL A 44 -1.12 1.36 12.28
CA VAL A 44 -0.89 2.10 11.03
C VAL A 44 -1.67 1.45 9.89
N ILE A 45 -2.56 2.21 9.26
CA ILE A 45 -3.29 1.78 8.06
C ILE A 45 -2.51 2.22 6.82
N ILE A 46 -2.04 1.28 6.01
CA ILE A 46 -1.24 1.54 4.80
C ILE A 46 -2.07 1.27 3.54
N GLY A 47 -2.20 2.31 2.72
CA GLY A 47 -2.85 2.25 1.41
C GLY A 47 -1.87 2.18 0.26
N THR A 48 -2.13 1.37 -0.77
CA THR A 48 -1.29 1.33 -1.96
C THR A 48 -2.05 0.95 -3.23
N PRO A 49 -1.78 1.57 -4.39
CA PRO A 49 -2.21 0.98 -5.64
C PRO A 49 -1.35 -0.27 -5.94
N ILE A 50 -1.96 -1.31 -6.50
CA ILE A 50 -1.23 -2.51 -6.92
C ILE A 50 -0.72 -2.31 -8.35
N TRP A 51 0.59 -2.47 -8.52
CA TRP A 51 1.25 -2.45 -9.82
C TRP A 51 1.89 -3.81 -10.10
N ALA A 52 1.47 -4.49 -11.16
CA ALA A 52 1.97 -5.81 -11.55
C ALA A 52 1.95 -6.85 -10.40
N GLY A 53 0.92 -6.81 -9.55
CA GLY A 53 0.76 -7.70 -8.40
C GLY A 53 1.72 -7.43 -7.23
N ARG A 54 2.23 -6.20 -7.12
CA ARG A 54 3.09 -5.72 -6.02
C ARG A 54 2.51 -4.41 -5.47
N PRO A 55 2.77 -4.05 -4.19
CA PRO A 55 2.54 -2.69 -3.71
C PRO A 55 3.33 -1.69 -4.56
N SER A 56 2.84 -0.46 -4.65
CA SER A 56 3.54 0.63 -5.32
C SER A 56 4.96 0.81 -4.78
N VAL A 57 5.88 1.22 -5.65
CA VAL A 57 7.30 1.42 -5.27
C VAL A 57 7.47 2.35 -4.05
N PRO A 58 6.77 3.51 -3.95
CA PRO A 58 6.90 4.39 -2.79
C PRO A 58 6.49 3.72 -1.48
N ILE A 59 5.38 2.97 -1.49
CA ILE A 59 4.92 2.26 -0.30
C ILE A 59 5.85 1.11 0.04
N ARG A 60 6.34 0.35 -0.95
CA ARG A 60 7.37 -0.67 -0.72
C ARG A 60 8.62 -0.10 -0.04
N THR A 61 9.12 1.06 -0.47
CA THR A 61 10.23 1.75 0.18
C THR A 61 9.87 2.17 1.61
N TYR A 62 8.73 2.83 1.80
CA TYR A 62 8.27 3.27 3.13
C TYR A 62 8.15 2.11 4.13
N LEU A 63 7.61 0.97 3.69
CA LEU A 63 7.51 -0.24 4.51
C LEU A 63 8.89 -0.75 4.91
N LYS A 64 9.88 -0.75 4.01
CA LYS A 64 11.25 -1.18 4.30
C LYS A 64 11.96 -0.24 5.29
N GLU A 65 11.79 1.06 5.13
CA GLU A 65 12.39 2.09 6.00
C GLU A 65 11.82 2.04 7.42
N ASN A 66 10.56 1.64 7.57
CA ASN A 66 9.84 1.74 8.85
C ASN A 66 9.42 0.39 9.45
N LYS A 67 9.82 -0.74 8.86
CA LYS A 67 9.36 -2.09 9.29
C LYS A 67 9.50 -2.35 10.80
N GLU A 68 10.61 -1.89 11.40
CA GLU A 68 10.89 -2.09 12.82
C GLU A 68 10.06 -1.18 13.74
N LYS A 69 9.43 -0.14 13.20
CA LYS A 69 8.63 0.84 13.96
C LYS A 69 7.17 0.44 14.06
N PHE A 70 6.66 -0.40 13.16
CA PHE A 70 5.25 -0.78 13.17
C PHE A 70 4.91 -1.67 14.38
N LYS A 71 3.92 -1.24 15.17
CA LYS A 71 3.30 -2.06 16.22
C LYS A 71 2.30 -3.04 15.60
N LYS A 72 1.14 -2.54 15.13
CA LYS A 72 0.15 -3.24 14.32
C LYS A 72 -0.03 -2.55 12.96
N VAL A 73 -0.42 -3.31 11.95
CA VAL A 73 -0.71 -2.78 10.60
C VAL A 73 -2.08 -3.25 10.10
N ALA A 74 -2.71 -2.44 9.26
CA ALA A 74 -3.82 -2.84 8.41
C ALA A 74 -3.56 -2.34 7.00
N PHE A 75 -4.02 -3.07 5.99
CA PHE A 75 -3.66 -2.80 4.60
C PHE A 75 -4.89 -2.55 3.74
N PHE A 76 -4.84 -1.56 2.84
CA PHE A 76 -5.83 -1.46 1.78
C PHE A 76 -5.17 -1.23 0.42
N CYS A 77 -5.79 -1.78 -0.62
CA CYS A 77 -5.25 -1.76 -1.96
C CYS A 77 -6.29 -1.30 -2.98
N THR A 78 -5.86 -0.49 -3.95
CA THR A 78 -6.65 -0.20 -5.16
C THR A 78 -5.99 -0.80 -6.40
N TYR A 79 -6.75 -1.36 -7.34
CA TYR A 79 -6.15 -2.13 -8.44
C TYR A 79 -7.09 -2.44 -9.60
N GLY A 80 -6.51 -2.74 -10.77
CA GLY A 80 -7.26 -3.07 -11.98
C GLY A 80 -7.97 -4.43 -12.00
N GLY A 81 -7.97 -5.19 -10.89
CA GLY A 81 -8.75 -6.44 -10.76
C GLY A 81 -7.97 -7.72 -10.45
N SER A 82 -6.63 -7.72 -10.51
CA SER A 82 -5.82 -8.88 -10.08
C SER A 82 -4.54 -8.51 -9.31
N GLY A 83 -4.05 -9.46 -8.50
CA GLY A 83 -2.76 -9.34 -7.80
C GLY A 83 -2.85 -8.87 -6.35
N PHE A 84 -4.03 -8.85 -5.75
CA PHE A 84 -4.27 -8.46 -4.36
C PHE A 84 -3.51 -9.35 -3.38
N GLU A 85 -3.70 -10.67 -3.46
CA GLU A 85 -3.09 -11.64 -2.54
C GLU A 85 -1.57 -11.56 -2.60
N LYS A 86 -1.01 -11.45 -3.81
CA LYS A 86 0.43 -11.31 -4.03
C LYS A 86 1.00 -10.01 -3.46
N ALA A 87 0.24 -8.91 -3.56
CA ALA A 87 0.65 -7.63 -2.99
C ALA A 87 0.62 -7.64 -1.46
N ILE A 88 -0.44 -8.20 -0.86
CA ILE A 88 -0.56 -8.36 0.60
C ILE A 88 0.57 -9.25 1.12
N GLU A 89 0.83 -10.38 0.48
CA GLU A 89 1.93 -11.27 0.87
C GLU A 89 3.29 -10.57 0.79
N ALA A 90 3.54 -9.77 -0.24
CA ALA A 90 4.77 -8.98 -0.32
C ALA A 90 4.87 -7.95 0.82
N MET A 91 3.77 -7.30 1.20
CA MET A 91 3.75 -6.34 2.30
C MET A 91 3.96 -7.00 3.66
N LYS A 92 3.38 -8.18 3.87
CA LYS A 92 3.63 -9.03 5.04
C LYS A 92 5.12 -9.39 5.14
N GLN A 93 5.72 -9.84 4.04
CA GLN A 93 7.14 -10.21 4.00
C GLN A 93 8.07 -9.02 4.29
N ILE A 94 7.75 -7.83 3.79
CA ILE A 94 8.56 -6.62 4.03
C ILE A 94 8.47 -6.19 5.50
N THR A 95 7.27 -6.21 6.07
CA THR A 95 7.02 -5.70 7.43
C THR A 95 7.30 -6.72 8.52
N GLY A 96 7.23 -8.02 8.20
CA GLY A 96 7.21 -9.10 9.20
C GLY A 96 5.94 -9.10 10.05
N LYS A 97 4.85 -8.49 9.58
CA LYS A 97 3.59 -8.33 10.34
C LYS A 97 2.43 -9.02 9.62
N GLU A 98 1.56 -9.65 10.38
CA GLU A 98 0.22 -10.01 9.92
C GLU A 98 -0.70 -8.80 10.08
N PRO A 99 -1.41 -8.37 9.02
CA PRO A 99 -2.34 -7.26 9.12
C PRO A 99 -3.58 -7.65 9.93
N VAL A 100 -4.05 -6.75 10.79
CA VAL A 100 -5.29 -6.96 11.57
C VAL A 100 -6.53 -6.94 10.67
N ALA A 101 -6.45 -6.24 9.55
CA ALA A 101 -7.48 -6.23 8.52
C ALA A 101 -6.86 -5.92 7.15
N THR A 102 -7.51 -6.40 6.09
CA THR A 102 -7.18 -6.06 4.71
C THR A 102 -8.43 -5.59 3.95
N LEU A 103 -8.24 -4.71 2.97
CA LEU A 103 -9.29 -4.20 2.09
C LEU A 103 -8.80 -4.17 0.64
N ASP A 104 -9.57 -4.72 -0.27
CA ASP A 104 -9.36 -4.66 -1.71
C ASP A 104 -10.45 -3.81 -2.37
N VAL A 105 -10.06 -2.88 -3.23
CA VAL A 105 -11.03 -2.10 -4.04
C VAL A 105 -10.55 -2.08 -5.49
N THR A 106 -11.33 -2.67 -6.38
CA THR A 106 -11.03 -2.69 -7.81
C THR A 106 -11.40 -1.39 -8.51
N ASP A 107 -10.79 -1.11 -9.65
CA ASP A 107 -11.16 0.03 -10.50
C ASP A 107 -12.64 0.01 -10.90
N SER A 108 -13.26 -1.17 -11.05
CA SER A 108 -14.70 -1.29 -11.33
C SER A 108 -15.53 -0.83 -10.13
N GLU A 109 -15.18 -1.31 -8.94
CA GLU A 109 -15.87 -0.91 -7.69
C GLU A 109 -15.72 0.58 -7.40
N ILE A 110 -14.58 1.19 -7.73
CA ILE A 110 -14.41 2.65 -7.62
C ILE A 110 -15.34 3.38 -8.60
N LYS A 111 -15.40 2.95 -9.87
CA LYS A 111 -16.26 3.56 -10.90
C LYS A 111 -17.74 3.43 -10.56
N GLU A 112 -18.13 2.27 -10.04
CA GLU A 112 -19.50 1.94 -9.65
C GLU A 112 -19.86 2.47 -8.26
N LYS A 113 -18.89 3.02 -7.51
CA LYS A 113 -19.02 3.43 -6.10
C LYS A 113 -19.51 2.30 -5.19
N ALA A 114 -19.10 1.07 -5.49
CA ALA A 114 -19.50 -0.16 -4.80
C ALA A 114 -18.51 -0.59 -3.71
N TYR A 115 -17.89 0.37 -3.01
CA TYR A 115 -16.83 0.10 -2.02
C TYR A 115 -17.28 0.28 -0.56
N ASP A 116 -18.41 0.94 -0.30
CA ASP A 116 -18.84 1.26 1.08
C ASP A 116 -18.99 0.02 1.97
N PRO A 117 -19.63 -1.09 1.54
CA PRO A 117 -19.76 -2.28 2.39
C PRO A 117 -18.41 -2.91 2.76
N LYS A 118 -17.44 -2.84 1.85
CA LYS A 118 -16.07 -3.34 2.10
C LYS A 118 -15.33 -2.45 3.10
N ILE A 119 -15.51 -1.12 3.00
CA ILE A 119 -14.94 -0.17 3.97
C ILE A 119 -15.55 -0.39 5.35
N GLU A 120 -16.86 -0.57 5.45
CA GLU A 120 -17.54 -0.84 6.73
C GLU A 120 -17.03 -2.13 7.39
N SER A 121 -16.91 -3.21 6.62
CA SER A 121 -16.33 -4.47 7.07
C SER A 121 -14.88 -4.29 7.54
N PHE A 122 -14.07 -3.58 6.74
CA PHE A 122 -12.68 -3.28 7.08
C PHE A 122 -12.57 -2.53 8.41
N ILE A 123 -13.35 -1.46 8.60
CA ILE A 123 -13.37 -0.66 9.84
C ILE A 123 -13.85 -1.50 11.03
N GLY A 124 -14.82 -2.39 10.82
CA GLY A 124 -15.30 -3.32 11.86
C GLY A 124 -14.16 -4.18 12.41
N ASN A 125 -13.32 -4.71 11.53
CA ASN A 125 -12.19 -5.58 11.90
C ASN A 125 -10.98 -4.83 12.51
N LEU A 126 -10.98 -3.50 12.53
CA LEU A 126 -9.90 -2.73 13.18
C LEU A 126 -10.05 -2.61 14.70
N LYS A 127 -11.23 -2.96 15.24
CA LYS A 127 -11.59 -2.74 16.66
C LYS A 127 -11.25 -3.93 17.57
N ASP A 128 -10.70 -5.00 17.02
CA ASP A 128 -10.21 -6.19 17.73
C ASP A 128 -8.73 -6.04 18.18
#